data_AF-A0A8J7MJQ7-F1
#
_entry.id   AF-A0A8J7MJQ7-F1
#
_cell.length_a   1.000
_cell.length_b   1.000
_cell.length_c   1.000
_cell.angle_alpha   90.00
_cell.angle_beta   90.00
_cell.angle_gamma   90.00
#
_symmetry.space_group_name_H-M   'P 1'
#
loop_
_entity.id
_entity.type
_entity.pdbx_description
1 polymer ?
#
loop_
_entity_poly.entity_id
_entity_poly.type
_entity_poly.pdbx_seq_one_letter_code
_entity_poly.pdbx_strand_id
1 'polypeptide(L)'
;MGKIVAFGNQKGGVGKSTVIAMAANALSQAPFNIKLCVIDCDRQQSLVEARSFEEEEPENLPYTILGMSVEELQDKIYDLDKEYDLILIDTAGRLDHTVAVENQEITKALMYADYLFIPFRAGSFNLEASMEYLKVANKLKELRADAARPLKYYGFVNMYKDRSRTNAFLVSEIEHLRSEGIPFMFCRLRNYTLFEEIDTVTSYYNVNANNKAKLNFTVWLNEFVKILKNG
;
A
#
# COMPACT_ATOMS: atom_id res chain seq x y z
N MET A 1 -3.67 19.79 -4.97
CA MET A 1 -3.27 18.51 -5.58
C MET A 1 -3.11 17.54 -4.45
N GLY A 2 -3.82 16.41 -4.53
CA GLY A 2 -3.77 15.37 -3.52
C GLY A 2 -2.44 14.63 -3.50
N LYS A 3 -2.26 13.72 -2.55
CA LYS A 3 -1.15 12.76 -2.55
C LYS A 3 -1.60 11.46 -3.22
N ILE A 4 -0.77 10.91 -4.10
CA ILE A 4 -1.04 9.63 -4.77
C ILE A 4 -0.10 8.57 -4.18
N VAL A 5 -0.68 7.55 -3.56
CA VAL A 5 0.05 6.52 -2.83
C VAL A 5 -0.32 5.15 -3.36
N ALA A 6 0.66 4.45 -3.93
CA ALA A 6 0.49 3.08 -4.40
C ALA A 6 0.96 2.06 -3.34
N PHE A 7 0.28 0.94 -3.24
CA PHE A 7 0.81 -0.27 -2.61
C PHE A 7 1.08 -1.31 -3.69
N GLY A 8 2.28 -1.89 -3.65
CA GLY A 8 2.77 -2.67 -4.78
C GLY A 8 3.73 -3.77 -4.37
N ASN A 9 3.53 -4.96 -4.95
CA ASN A 9 4.45 -6.11 -4.87
C ASN A 9 4.13 -7.07 -6.03
N GLN A 10 5.14 -7.78 -6.54
CA GLN A 10 5.02 -8.79 -7.59
C GLN A 10 4.21 -10.00 -7.13
N LYS A 11 4.23 -10.31 -5.83
CA LYS A 11 3.54 -11.47 -5.26
C LYS A 11 2.13 -11.12 -4.78
N GLY A 12 1.14 -11.90 -5.21
CA GLY A 12 -0.21 -11.89 -4.63
C GLY A 12 -0.23 -12.43 -3.20
N GLY A 13 -1.21 -12.01 -2.38
CA GLY A 13 -1.36 -12.52 -1.00
C GLY A 13 -0.35 -11.99 0.02
N VAL A 14 0.35 -10.89 -0.28
CA VAL A 14 1.21 -10.17 0.69
C VAL A 14 0.44 -9.12 1.50
N GLY A 15 -0.87 -8.98 1.27
CA GLY A 15 -1.78 -8.12 2.05
C GLY A 15 -1.89 -6.66 1.59
N LYS A 16 -1.69 -6.36 0.29
CA LYS A 16 -1.80 -4.99 -0.26
C LYS A 16 -3.19 -4.41 -0.05
N SER A 17 -4.21 -5.07 -0.61
CA SER A 17 -5.62 -4.69 -0.54
C SER A 17 -6.10 -4.55 0.91
N THR A 18 -5.74 -5.51 1.77
CA THR A 18 -6.05 -5.45 3.21
C THR A 18 -5.48 -4.19 3.87
N VAL A 19 -4.20 -3.88 3.63
CA VAL A 19 -3.55 -2.70 4.23
C VAL A 19 -4.13 -1.41 3.67
N ILE A 20 -4.46 -1.37 2.37
CA ILE A 20 -5.16 -0.24 1.75
C ILE A 20 -6.50 0.00 2.44
N ALA A 21 -7.34 -1.03 2.57
CA ALA A 21 -8.65 -0.91 3.21
C ALA A 21 -8.51 -0.44 4.68
N MET A 22 -7.62 -1.05 5.46
CA MET A 22 -7.36 -0.65 6.84
C MET A 22 -6.94 0.83 6.94
N ALA A 23 -6.01 1.27 6.09
CA ALA A 23 -5.57 2.66 6.04
C ALA A 23 -6.68 3.60 5.56
N ALA A 24 -7.42 3.23 4.53
CA ALA A 24 -8.53 4.01 3.98
C ALA A 24 -9.64 4.22 5.04
N ASN A 25 -10.08 3.16 5.73
CA ASN A 25 -11.07 3.24 6.82
C ASN A 25 -10.62 4.24 7.87
N ALA A 26 -9.36 4.15 8.31
CA ALA A 26 -8.85 5.02 9.35
C ALA A 26 -8.68 6.47 8.91
N LEU A 27 -8.17 6.71 7.70
CA LEU A 27 -7.84 8.05 7.22
C LEU A 27 -9.07 8.84 6.77
N SER A 28 -10.10 8.17 6.27
CA SER A 28 -11.36 8.81 5.85
C SER A 28 -12.25 9.23 7.03
N GLN A 29 -12.08 8.59 8.19
CA GLN A 29 -12.90 8.82 9.38
C GLN A 29 -12.18 9.68 10.43
N ALA A 30 -12.91 10.07 11.48
CA ALA A 30 -12.32 10.79 12.61
C ALA A 30 -11.18 9.95 13.25
N PRO A 31 -10.06 10.59 13.65
CA PRO A 31 -9.83 12.03 13.69
C PRO A 31 -9.25 12.64 12.41
N PHE A 32 -9.02 11.86 11.35
CA PHE A 32 -8.29 12.31 10.17
C PHE A 32 -9.19 13.01 9.15
N ASN A 33 -10.37 12.46 8.87
CA ASN A 33 -11.39 13.02 7.95
C ASN A 33 -10.81 13.44 6.58
N ILE A 34 -9.90 12.64 6.02
CA ILE A 34 -9.26 12.91 4.74
C ILE A 34 -10.23 12.52 3.61
N LYS A 35 -10.52 13.45 2.69
CA LYS A 35 -11.29 13.13 1.49
C LYS A 35 -10.42 12.28 0.56
N LEU A 36 -10.64 10.96 0.57
CA LEU A 36 -9.83 10.02 -0.18
C LEU A 36 -10.65 9.12 -1.10
N CYS A 37 -10.00 8.59 -2.12
CA CYS A 37 -10.51 7.46 -2.89
C CYS A 37 -9.48 6.32 -2.94
N VAL A 38 -10.00 5.11 -3.16
CA VAL A 38 -9.21 3.92 -3.42
C VAL A 38 -9.43 3.52 -4.88
N ILE A 39 -8.34 3.27 -5.60
CA ILE A 39 -8.35 2.79 -6.97
C ILE A 39 -7.89 1.33 -6.95
N ASP A 40 -8.77 0.43 -7.37
CA ASP A 40 -8.48 -0.99 -7.48
C ASP A 40 -8.15 -1.34 -8.93
N CYS A 41 -6.85 -1.43 -9.22
CA CYS A 41 -6.33 -1.81 -10.53
C CYS A 41 -5.90 -3.28 -10.60
N ASP A 42 -6.13 -4.09 -9.57
CA ASP A 42 -5.91 -5.53 -9.65
C ASP A 42 -6.97 -6.16 -10.55
N ARG A 43 -6.60 -7.13 -11.38
CA ARG A 43 -7.56 -7.89 -12.21
C ARG A 43 -8.61 -8.61 -11.37
N GLN A 44 -8.28 -8.96 -10.13
CA GLN A 44 -9.22 -9.60 -9.20
C GLN A 44 -10.19 -8.60 -8.57
N GLN A 45 -9.87 -7.30 -8.60
CA GLN A 45 -10.66 -6.23 -7.98
C GLN A 45 -11.14 -6.56 -6.55
N SER A 46 -10.23 -7.09 -5.71
CA SER A 46 -10.58 -7.62 -4.39
C SER A 46 -11.18 -6.58 -3.44
N LEU A 47 -10.88 -5.28 -3.61
CA LEU A 47 -11.48 -4.21 -2.80
C LEU A 47 -12.90 -3.88 -3.26
N VAL A 48 -13.14 -3.88 -4.57
CA VAL A 48 -14.49 -3.71 -5.13
C VAL A 48 -15.36 -4.88 -4.71
N GLU A 49 -14.84 -6.10 -4.82
CA GLU A 49 -15.53 -7.32 -4.39
C GLU A 49 -15.84 -7.28 -2.89
N ALA A 50 -14.85 -6.96 -2.04
CA ALA A 50 -15.07 -6.86 -0.59
C ALA A 50 -16.17 -5.84 -0.24
N ARG A 51 -16.14 -4.65 -0.86
CA ARG A 51 -17.17 -3.62 -0.66
C ARG A 51 -18.57 -4.10 -1.07
N SER A 52 -18.68 -4.94 -2.10
CA SER A 52 -19.97 -5.44 -2.57
C SER A 52 -20.67 -6.39 -1.60
N PHE A 53 -19.92 -6.97 -0.65
CA PHE A 53 -20.46 -7.83 0.40
C PHE A 53 -20.85 -7.08 1.68
N GLU A 54 -20.60 -5.78 1.76
CA GLU A 54 -20.95 -4.97 2.92
C GLU A 54 -22.38 -4.47 2.83
N GLU A 55 -23.15 -4.64 3.90
CA GLU A 55 -24.54 -4.20 4.00
C GLU A 55 -24.61 -2.74 4.50
N GLU A 56 -23.95 -1.82 3.79
CA GLU A 56 -23.95 -0.39 4.10
C GLU A 56 -24.58 0.44 2.99
N GLU A 57 -25.38 1.44 3.37
CA GLU A 57 -25.94 2.40 2.42
C GLU A 57 -24.82 3.30 1.84
N PRO A 58 -24.91 3.73 0.57
CA PRO A 58 -23.87 4.53 -0.08
C PRO A 58 -23.45 5.79 0.71
N GLU A 59 -24.40 6.39 1.43
CA GLU A 59 -24.21 7.60 2.24
C GLU A 59 -23.40 7.36 3.52
N ASN A 60 -23.34 6.12 3.99
CA ASN A 60 -22.59 5.70 5.17
C ASN A 60 -21.18 5.20 4.80
N LEU A 61 -20.88 5.03 3.51
CA LEU A 61 -19.57 4.56 3.07
C LEU A 61 -18.51 5.63 3.37
N PRO A 62 -17.40 5.26 4.04
CA PRO A 62 -16.42 6.26 4.48
C PRO A 62 -15.58 6.83 3.32
N TYR A 63 -15.48 6.12 2.20
CA TYR A 63 -14.72 6.55 1.02
C TYR A 63 -15.15 5.80 -0.24
N THR A 64 -14.84 6.38 -1.40
CA THR A 64 -15.10 5.81 -2.72
C THR A 64 -14.06 4.73 -3.07
N ILE A 65 -14.52 3.60 -3.62
CA ILE A 65 -13.67 2.60 -4.29
C ILE A 65 -14.01 2.60 -5.78
N LEU A 66 -12.98 2.74 -6.62
CA LEU A 66 -13.10 2.75 -8.07
C LEU A 66 -12.31 1.58 -8.66
N GLY A 67 -13.00 0.57 -9.18
CA GLY A 67 -12.38 -0.47 -9.99
C GLY A 67 -12.11 0.05 -11.40
N MET A 68 -10.87 0.01 -11.86
CA MET A 68 -10.51 0.47 -13.21
C MET A 68 -9.23 -0.18 -13.75
N SER A 69 -9.07 -0.23 -15.06
CA SER A 69 -7.81 -0.66 -15.67
C SER A 69 -6.70 0.38 -15.49
N VAL A 70 -5.46 -0.02 -15.78
CA VAL A 70 -4.33 0.92 -15.75
C VAL A 70 -4.49 2.01 -16.81
N GLU A 71 -5.05 1.70 -17.98
CA GLU A 71 -5.35 2.68 -19.03
C GLU A 71 -6.38 3.69 -18.56
N GLU A 72 -7.48 3.24 -17.95
CA GLU A 72 -8.50 4.15 -17.40
C GLU A 72 -7.95 5.04 -16.29
N LEU A 73 -7.02 4.52 -15.48
CA LEU A 73 -6.29 5.30 -14.49
C LEU A 73 -5.49 6.42 -15.17
N GLN A 74 -4.79 6.14 -16.28
CA GLN A 74 -4.02 7.17 -17.01
C GLN A 74 -4.92 8.31 -17.47
N ASP A 75 -6.13 8.00 -17.92
CA ASP A 75 -7.08 9.00 -18.41
C ASP A 75 -7.71 9.83 -17.29
N LYS A 76 -7.98 9.22 -16.11
CA LYS A 76 -8.75 9.84 -15.03
C LYS A 76 -7.91 10.46 -13.91
N ILE A 77 -6.64 10.06 -13.76
CA ILE A 77 -5.84 10.42 -12.58
C ILE A 77 -5.70 11.92 -12.35
N TYR A 78 -5.65 12.73 -13.41
CA TYR A 78 -5.52 14.17 -13.28
C TYR A 78 -6.76 14.84 -12.69
N ASP A 79 -7.95 14.33 -13.01
CA ASP A 79 -9.19 14.85 -12.45
C ASP A 79 -9.39 14.34 -11.02
N LEU A 80 -9.05 13.08 -10.75
CA LEU A 80 -9.06 12.52 -9.40
C LEU A 80 -8.10 13.28 -8.46
N ASP A 81 -6.90 13.67 -8.91
CA ASP A 81 -5.89 14.41 -8.13
C ASP A 81 -6.34 15.84 -7.77
N LYS A 82 -7.34 16.39 -8.48
CA LYS A 82 -8.00 17.65 -8.13
C LYS A 82 -9.15 17.45 -7.14
N GLU A 83 -9.82 16.31 -7.21
CA GLU A 83 -11.03 16.03 -6.44
C GLU A 83 -10.73 15.51 -5.02
N TYR A 84 -9.67 14.71 -4.87
CA TYR A 84 -9.33 14.03 -3.62
C TYR A 84 -8.02 14.55 -3.01
N ASP A 85 -7.97 14.58 -1.67
CA ASP A 85 -6.77 14.94 -0.91
C ASP A 85 -5.75 13.79 -0.88
N LEU A 86 -6.23 12.55 -1.01
CA LEU A 86 -5.43 11.33 -1.00
C LEU A 86 -6.04 10.30 -1.96
N ILE A 87 -5.20 9.70 -2.80
CA ILE A 87 -5.56 8.59 -3.68
C ILE A 87 -4.71 7.39 -3.29
N LEU A 88 -5.36 6.29 -2.91
CA LEU A 88 -4.70 5.03 -2.61
C LEU A 88 -4.88 4.08 -3.79
N ILE A 89 -3.78 3.60 -4.38
CA ILE A 89 -3.82 2.71 -5.54
C ILE A 89 -3.42 1.31 -5.12
N ASP A 90 -4.33 0.35 -5.30
CA ASP A 90 -4.00 -1.07 -5.26
C ASP A 90 -3.53 -1.52 -6.63
N THR A 91 -2.24 -1.84 -6.74
CA THR A 91 -1.66 -2.33 -7.98
C THR A 91 -1.27 -3.79 -7.82
N ALA A 92 -1.86 -4.67 -8.62
CA ALA A 92 -1.20 -5.92 -8.95
C ALA A 92 -0.48 -5.77 -10.26
N GLY A 93 0.83 -5.96 -10.24
CA GLY A 93 1.57 -6.22 -11.45
C GLY A 93 2.46 -7.42 -11.20
N ARG A 94 2.21 -8.49 -11.94
CA ARG A 94 3.28 -9.47 -12.17
C ARG A 94 4.34 -8.74 -12.97
N LEU A 95 5.57 -8.72 -12.47
CA LEU A 95 6.69 -8.24 -13.26
C LEU A 95 6.82 -9.15 -14.48
N ASP A 96 6.75 -8.57 -15.66
CA ASP A 96 7.11 -9.24 -16.89
C ASP A 96 8.57 -8.97 -17.18
N HIS A 97 9.44 -9.95 -16.89
CA HIS A 97 10.88 -9.84 -17.09
C HIS A 97 11.28 -9.77 -18.58
N THR A 98 10.34 -10.05 -19.50
CA THR A 98 10.58 -9.94 -20.95
C THR A 98 10.33 -8.52 -21.48
N VAL A 99 9.67 -7.69 -20.68
CA VAL A 99 9.32 -6.32 -21.04
C VAL A 99 10.22 -5.35 -20.29
N ALA A 100 10.81 -4.40 -21.02
CA ALA A 100 11.59 -3.32 -20.43
C ALA A 100 10.77 -2.61 -19.35
N VAL A 101 11.39 -2.25 -18.23
CA VAL A 101 10.70 -1.68 -17.06
C VAL A 101 9.78 -0.52 -17.44
N GLU A 102 10.23 0.38 -18.33
CA GLU A 102 9.40 1.50 -18.84
C GLU A 102 8.08 1.09 -19.51
N ASN A 103 8.00 -0.12 -20.06
CA ASN A 103 6.84 -0.62 -20.80
C ASN A 103 5.95 -1.57 -19.98
N GLN A 104 6.33 -1.89 -18.73
CA GLN A 104 5.52 -2.75 -17.87
C GLN A 104 4.24 -2.04 -17.41
N GLU A 105 3.11 -2.75 -17.37
CA GLU A 105 1.82 -2.21 -16.88
C GLU A 105 1.97 -1.59 -15.49
N ILE A 106 2.78 -2.22 -14.64
CA ILE A 106 3.02 -1.73 -13.28
C ILE A 106 3.69 -0.36 -13.24
N THR A 107 4.62 -0.13 -14.16
CA THR A 107 5.31 1.15 -14.28
C THR A 107 4.33 2.24 -14.63
N LYS A 108 3.39 1.98 -15.56
CA LYS A 108 2.38 2.96 -15.96
C LYS A 108 1.54 3.44 -14.78
N ALA A 109 1.09 2.53 -13.90
CA ALA A 109 0.36 2.91 -12.69
C ALA A 109 1.25 3.70 -11.71
N LEU A 110 2.50 3.27 -11.54
CA LEU A 110 3.46 3.93 -10.64
C LEU A 110 3.98 5.27 -11.16
N MET A 111 3.83 5.61 -12.44
CA MET A 111 4.26 6.90 -13.00
C MET A 111 3.56 8.10 -12.36
N TYR A 112 2.37 7.91 -11.78
CA TYR A 112 1.60 8.98 -11.13
C TYR A 112 1.75 9.00 -9.61
N ALA A 113 2.24 7.92 -9.00
CA ALA A 113 2.38 7.83 -7.55
C ALA A 113 3.48 8.77 -7.02
N ASP A 114 3.23 9.45 -5.91
CA ASP A 114 4.26 10.13 -5.13
C ASP A 114 4.96 9.17 -4.19
N TYR A 115 4.20 8.23 -3.64
CA TYR A 115 4.66 7.24 -2.68
C TYR A 115 4.33 5.83 -3.14
N LEU A 116 5.28 4.92 -2.96
CA LEU A 116 5.09 3.49 -3.15
C LEU A 116 5.43 2.76 -1.85
N PHE A 117 4.48 2.03 -1.29
CA PHE A 117 4.68 1.17 -0.13
C PHE A 117 4.75 -0.30 -0.56
N ILE A 118 5.87 -0.95 -0.23
CA ILE A 118 6.16 -2.32 -0.65
C ILE A 118 6.05 -3.23 0.59
N PRO A 119 5.03 -4.08 0.70
CA PRO A 119 4.93 -5.04 1.80
C PRO A 119 5.96 -6.17 1.63
N PHE A 120 6.75 -6.42 2.67
CA PHE A 120 7.68 -7.54 2.78
C PHE A 120 7.09 -8.58 3.73
N ARG A 121 6.95 -9.80 3.24
CA ARG A 121 6.44 -10.95 4.00
C ARG A 121 7.52 -12.02 4.11
N ALA A 122 7.55 -12.73 5.24
CA ALA A 122 8.52 -13.79 5.46
C ALA A 122 8.32 -14.98 4.49
N GLY A 123 9.41 -15.70 4.22
CA GLY A 123 9.47 -16.82 3.27
C GLY A 123 10.31 -16.47 2.04
N SER A 124 11.13 -17.41 1.58
CA SER A 124 12.13 -17.18 0.52
C SER A 124 11.52 -16.62 -0.77
N PHE A 125 10.48 -17.27 -1.29
CA PHE A 125 9.80 -16.81 -2.52
C PHE A 125 9.11 -15.45 -2.37
N ASN A 126 8.64 -15.10 -1.16
CA ASN A 126 8.02 -13.79 -0.93
C ASN A 126 9.09 -12.69 -0.88
N LEU A 127 10.23 -12.98 -0.25
CA LEU A 127 11.35 -12.06 -0.18
C LEU A 127 11.95 -11.82 -1.57
N GLU A 128 12.19 -12.87 -2.34
CA GLU A 128 12.70 -12.78 -3.71
C GLU A 128 11.81 -11.88 -4.59
N ALA A 129 10.50 -12.12 -4.58
CA ALA A 129 9.54 -11.29 -5.32
C ALA A 129 9.54 -9.82 -4.84
N SER A 130 9.68 -9.59 -3.53
CA SER A 130 9.76 -8.23 -2.98
C SER A 130 11.06 -7.52 -3.39
N MET A 131 12.16 -8.27 -3.52
CA MET A 131 13.45 -7.77 -3.98
C MET A 131 13.46 -7.44 -5.47
N GLU A 132 12.84 -8.27 -6.30
CA GLU A 132 12.65 -7.96 -7.73
C GLU A 132 11.81 -6.69 -7.91
N TYR A 133 10.74 -6.57 -7.12
CA TYR A 133 9.92 -5.36 -7.11
C TYR A 133 10.68 -4.11 -6.69
N LEU A 134 11.54 -4.24 -5.67
CA LEU A 134 12.38 -3.14 -5.20
C LEU A 134 13.33 -2.63 -6.29
N LYS A 135 13.87 -3.52 -7.14
CA LYS A 135 14.71 -3.12 -8.29
C LYS A 135 13.93 -2.23 -9.27
N VAL A 136 12.68 -2.58 -9.55
CA VAL A 136 11.79 -1.77 -10.40
C VAL A 136 11.50 -0.42 -9.75
N ALA A 137 11.16 -0.41 -8.46
CA ALA A 137 10.91 0.82 -7.70
C ALA A 137 12.13 1.76 -7.70
N ASN A 138 13.34 1.21 -7.54
CA ASN A 138 14.59 1.96 -7.62
C ASN A 138 14.80 2.60 -9.00
N LYS A 139 14.65 1.82 -10.08
CA LYS A 139 14.78 2.36 -11.44
C LYS A 139 13.76 3.48 -11.71
N LEU A 140 12.52 3.33 -11.25
CA LEU A 140 11.49 4.36 -11.40
C LEU A 140 11.76 5.61 -10.57
N LYS A 141 12.28 5.45 -9.36
CA LYS A 141 12.74 6.56 -8.53
C LYS A 141 13.84 7.36 -9.23
N GLU A 142 14.82 6.69 -9.83
CA GLU A 142 15.89 7.33 -10.60
C GLU A 142 15.34 8.05 -11.84
N LEU A 143 14.49 7.38 -12.62
CA LEU A 143 13.85 7.94 -13.82
C LEU A 143 13.05 9.22 -13.50
N ARG A 144 12.44 9.28 -12.32
CA ARG A 144 11.57 10.39 -11.88
C ARG A 144 12.25 11.34 -10.89
N ALA A 145 13.57 11.28 -10.72
CA ALA A 145 14.29 12.09 -9.73
C ALA A 145 14.07 13.61 -9.95
N ASP A 146 14.07 14.04 -11.22
CA ASP A 146 13.92 15.44 -11.62
C ASP A 146 12.48 15.79 -12.06
N ALA A 147 11.54 14.86 -11.90
CA ALA A 147 10.14 15.11 -12.23
C ALA A 147 9.50 16.05 -11.20
N ALA A 148 8.45 16.80 -11.61
CA ALA A 148 7.70 17.66 -10.70
C ALA A 148 7.13 16.92 -9.47
N ARG A 149 6.87 15.61 -9.63
CA ARG A 149 6.47 14.69 -8.56
C ARG A 149 7.45 13.52 -8.55
N PRO A 150 8.54 13.57 -7.77
CA PRO A 150 9.48 12.46 -7.69
C PRO A 150 8.88 11.29 -6.91
N LEU A 151 9.15 10.06 -7.36
CA LEU A 151 8.68 8.86 -6.65
C LEU A 151 9.53 8.62 -5.39
N LYS A 152 8.87 8.52 -4.24
CA LYS A 152 9.43 7.99 -2.99
C LYS A 152 8.89 6.59 -2.79
N TYR A 153 9.69 5.69 -2.23
CA TYR A 153 9.21 4.37 -1.85
C TYR A 153 9.64 4.04 -0.43
N TYR A 154 8.90 3.14 0.23
CA TYR A 154 9.22 2.59 1.55
C TYR A 154 8.86 1.11 1.57
N GLY A 155 9.79 0.26 2.01
CA GLY A 155 9.44 -1.10 2.39
C GLY A 155 8.75 -1.13 3.76
N PHE A 156 7.89 -2.10 4.03
CA PHE A 156 7.39 -2.36 5.38
C PHE A 156 7.16 -3.84 5.62
N VAL A 157 7.31 -4.30 6.85
CA VAL A 157 7.04 -5.71 7.19
C VAL A 157 5.54 -5.90 7.37
N ASN A 158 4.98 -6.88 6.65
CA ASN A 158 3.60 -7.31 6.83
C ASN A 158 3.49 -8.76 7.29
N MET A 159 2.35 -9.11 7.91
CA MET A 159 2.04 -10.45 8.42
C MET A 159 3.14 -11.00 9.35
N TYR A 160 3.76 -10.13 10.15
CA TYR A 160 4.86 -10.50 11.05
C TYR A 160 4.38 -11.48 12.13
N LYS A 161 5.15 -12.53 12.35
CA LYS A 161 4.91 -13.51 13.43
C LYS A 161 6.12 -13.57 14.36
N ASP A 162 5.86 -13.38 15.66
CA ASP A 162 6.88 -13.58 16.69
C ASP A 162 7.35 -15.05 16.70
N ARG A 163 8.57 -15.29 17.19
CA ARG A 163 9.14 -16.64 17.37
C ARG A 163 9.16 -17.48 16.08
N SER A 164 9.25 -16.84 14.92
CA SER A 164 9.35 -17.48 13.62
C SER A 164 10.75 -17.30 13.04
N ARG A 165 11.44 -18.40 12.73
CA ARG A 165 12.78 -18.38 12.11
C ARG A 165 12.78 -17.63 10.77
N THR A 166 11.73 -17.80 9.96
CA THR A 166 11.60 -17.11 8.67
C THR A 166 11.37 -15.62 8.84
N ASN A 167 10.68 -15.18 9.90
CA ASN A 167 10.55 -13.76 10.22
C ASN A 167 11.83 -13.18 10.83
N ALA A 168 12.58 -13.95 11.62
CA ALA A 168 13.89 -13.51 12.11
C ALA A 168 14.86 -13.28 10.95
N PHE A 169 14.87 -14.19 9.96
CA PHE A 169 15.61 -14.01 8.71
C PHE A 169 15.13 -12.79 7.92
N LEU A 170 13.82 -12.61 7.75
CA LEU A 170 13.31 -11.41 7.09
C LEU A 170 13.80 -10.11 7.75
N VAL A 171 13.84 -10.08 9.09
CA VAL A 171 14.34 -8.91 9.82
C VAL A 171 15.82 -8.68 9.54
N SER A 172 16.66 -9.71 9.52
CA SER A 172 18.08 -9.53 9.20
C SER A 172 18.29 -8.99 7.78
N GLU A 173 17.52 -9.48 6.81
CA GLU A 173 17.57 -8.99 5.43
C GLU A 173 17.13 -7.52 5.34
N ILE A 174 16.09 -7.12 6.07
CA ILE A 174 15.64 -5.72 6.09
C ILE A 174 16.67 -4.80 6.73
N GLU A 175 17.34 -5.22 7.82
CA GLU A 175 18.43 -4.41 8.39
C GLU A 175 19.62 -4.30 7.44
N HIS A 176 19.92 -5.35 6.66
CA HIS A 176 20.92 -5.26 5.59
C HIS A 176 20.51 -4.25 4.52
N LEU A 177 19.27 -4.32 4.00
CA LEU A 177 18.78 -3.36 3.01
C LEU A 177 18.77 -1.91 3.53
N ARG A 178 18.44 -1.71 4.80
CA ARG A 178 18.55 -0.38 5.44
C ARG A 178 19.99 0.13 5.47
N SER A 179 20.96 -0.75 5.72
CA SER A 179 22.38 -0.38 5.67
C SER A 179 22.84 0.03 4.28
N GLU A 180 22.16 -0.43 3.23
CA GLU A 180 22.35 -0.02 1.83
C GLU A 180 21.55 1.23 1.45
N GLY A 181 20.87 1.87 2.41
CA GLY A 181 20.10 3.10 2.20
C GLY A 181 18.69 2.90 1.68
N ILE A 182 18.18 1.65 1.67
CA ILE A 182 16.79 1.37 1.31
C ILE A 182 15.87 1.77 2.47
N PRO A 183 14.93 2.70 2.26
CA PRO A 183 14.03 3.15 3.32
C PRO A 183 12.98 2.08 3.67
N PHE A 184 12.81 1.84 4.97
CA PHE A 184 11.79 0.94 5.51
C PHE A 184 11.08 1.57 6.70
N MET A 185 9.77 1.31 6.83
CA MET A 185 9.03 1.58 8.06
C MET A 185 9.62 0.77 9.23
N PHE A 186 9.64 1.37 10.41
CA PHE A 186 10.09 0.76 11.66
C PHE A 186 9.03 -0.19 12.23
N CYS A 187 7.77 0.24 12.22
CA CYS A 187 6.66 -0.56 12.73
C CYS A 187 6.39 -1.74 11.79
N ARG A 188 6.30 -2.93 12.37
CA ARG A 188 5.97 -4.17 11.67
C ARG A 188 4.48 -4.43 11.85
N LEU A 189 3.75 -4.61 10.75
CA LEU A 189 2.35 -5.03 10.82
C LEU A 189 2.31 -6.54 11.08
N ARG A 190 1.70 -6.92 12.20
CA ARG A 190 1.68 -8.31 12.69
C ARG A 190 0.53 -9.09 12.07
N ASN A 191 0.64 -10.41 12.09
CA ASN A 191 -0.41 -11.31 11.62
C ASN A 191 -1.47 -11.53 12.71
N TYR A 192 -2.57 -10.79 12.66
CA TYR A 192 -3.73 -10.96 13.53
C TYR A 192 -4.96 -11.40 12.73
N THR A 193 -5.82 -12.21 13.33
CA THR A 193 -7.11 -12.63 12.74
C THR A 193 -7.99 -11.43 12.36
N LEU A 194 -7.91 -10.32 13.12
CA LEU A 194 -8.61 -9.08 12.79
C LEU A 194 -8.24 -8.50 11.41
N PHE A 195 -7.11 -8.90 10.83
CA PHE A 195 -6.63 -8.43 9.53
C PHE A 195 -6.75 -9.50 8.43
N GLU A 196 -7.41 -10.63 8.68
CA GLU A 196 -7.49 -11.73 7.70
C GLU A 196 -8.52 -11.46 6.60
N GLU A 197 -9.56 -10.68 6.90
CA GLU A 197 -10.60 -10.28 5.96
C GLU A 197 -10.45 -8.80 5.57
N ILE A 198 -10.84 -8.48 4.34
CA ILE A 198 -10.89 -7.11 3.86
C ILE A 198 -12.20 -6.51 4.36
N ASP A 199 -12.09 -5.55 5.28
CA ASP A 199 -13.17 -4.70 5.77
C ASP A 199 -12.90 -3.29 5.25
N THR A 200 -13.85 -2.71 4.52
CA THR A 200 -13.77 -1.39 3.88
C THR A 200 -14.63 -0.32 4.59
N VAL A 201 -15.15 -0.63 5.78
CA VAL A 201 -15.98 0.27 6.61
C VAL A 201 -15.33 0.55 7.95
N THR A 202 -14.93 -0.49 8.68
CA THR A 202 -14.57 -0.37 10.10
C THR A 202 -13.15 0.15 10.28
N SER A 203 -13.01 1.31 10.94
CA SER A 203 -11.71 1.79 11.37
C SER A 203 -11.17 0.97 12.56
N TYR A 204 -9.96 0.44 12.40
CA TYR A 204 -9.20 -0.19 13.50
C TYR A 204 -8.30 0.78 14.25
N TYR A 205 -8.23 2.04 13.84
CA TYR A 205 -7.42 3.07 14.48
C TYR A 205 -8.01 3.45 15.83
N ASN A 206 -7.23 3.29 16.91
CA ASN A 206 -7.61 3.73 18.23
C ASN A 206 -6.36 3.87 19.12
N VAL A 207 -6.05 5.12 19.50
CA VAL A 207 -4.90 5.47 20.35
C VAL A 207 -4.98 4.90 21.77
N ASN A 208 -6.17 4.57 22.24
CA ASN A 208 -6.45 3.99 23.56
C ASN A 208 -6.87 2.51 23.46
N ALA A 209 -6.52 1.82 22.36
CA ALA A 209 -6.91 0.44 22.16
C ALA A 209 -6.28 -0.50 23.19
N ASN A 210 -7.12 -1.23 23.94
CA ASN A 210 -6.67 -2.38 24.74
C ASN A 210 -6.40 -3.62 23.86
N ASN A 211 -6.97 -3.68 22.65
CA ASN A 211 -6.75 -4.76 21.70
C ASN A 211 -5.38 -4.60 21.02
N LYS A 212 -4.52 -5.62 21.13
CA LYS A 212 -3.15 -5.61 20.58
C LYS A 212 -3.08 -5.42 19.06
N ALA A 213 -4.05 -5.94 18.31
CA ALA A 213 -4.11 -5.77 16.86
C ALA A 213 -4.39 -4.31 16.51
N LYS A 214 -5.43 -3.72 17.11
CA LYS A 214 -5.76 -2.29 16.92
C LYS A 214 -4.60 -1.37 17.33
N LEU A 215 -3.92 -1.68 18.43
CA LEU A 215 -2.73 -0.92 18.86
C LEU A 215 -1.58 -1.04 17.84
N ASN A 216 -1.28 -2.26 17.35
CA ASN A 216 -0.23 -2.45 16.34
C ASN A 216 -0.53 -1.71 15.05
N PHE A 217 -1.77 -1.78 14.56
CA PHE A 217 -2.20 -1.01 13.39
C PHE A 217 -2.14 0.50 13.64
N THR A 218 -2.56 0.98 14.81
CA THR A 218 -2.50 2.40 15.18
C THR A 218 -1.07 2.95 15.14
N VAL A 219 -0.10 2.20 15.67
CA VAL A 219 1.33 2.59 15.63
C VAL A 219 1.84 2.59 14.18
N TRP A 220 1.48 1.57 13.40
CA TRP A 220 1.85 1.49 11.98
C TRP A 220 1.27 2.66 11.17
N LEU A 221 0.00 2.99 11.35
CA LEU A 221 -0.68 4.07 10.64
C LEU A 221 -0.10 5.44 11.02
N ASN A 222 0.22 5.67 12.29
CA ASN A 222 0.86 6.92 12.72
C ASN A 222 2.21 7.14 12.02
N GLU A 223 2.99 6.08 11.84
CA GLU A 223 4.23 6.15 11.06
C GLU A 223 3.96 6.42 9.57
N PHE A 224 3.00 5.71 8.98
CA PHE A 224 2.57 5.92 7.59
C PHE A 224 2.17 7.38 7.34
N VAL A 225 1.32 7.95 8.19
CA VAL A 225 0.89 9.35 8.12
C VAL A 225 2.07 10.32 8.29
N LYS A 226 3.02 10.01 9.19
CA LYS A 226 4.23 10.82 9.37
C LYS A 226 5.08 10.83 8.10
N ILE A 227 5.23 9.69 7.43
CA ILE A 227 5.95 9.60 6.15
C ILE A 227 5.28 10.48 5.10
N LEU A 228 3.95 10.37 4.97
CA LEU A 228 3.21 11.17 3.99
C LEU A 228 3.29 12.68 4.26
N LYS A 229 3.39 13.13 5.51
CA LYS A 229 3.49 14.56 5.85
C LYS A 229 4.90 15.14 5.66
N ASN A 230 5.95 14.34 5.88
CA ASN A 230 7.33 14.82 5.93
C ASN A 230 8.07 14.77 4.59
N GLY A 231 7.41 14.34 3.51
CA GLY A 231 7.99 14.33 2.18
C GLY A 231 7.09 14.97 1.15
#